data_AF-A0A804HIU3-F1
#
_entry.id   AF-A0A804HIU3-F1
#
_cell.length_a   1.000
_cell.length_b   1.000
_cell.length_c   1.000
_cell.angle_alpha   90.00
_cell.angle_beta   90.00
_cell.angle_gamma   90.00
#
_symmetry.space_group_name_H-M   'P 1'
#
loop_
_entity.id
_entity.type
_entity.pdbx_description
1 polymer ?
#
loop_
_entity_poly.entity_id
_entity_poly.type
_entity_poly.pdbx_seq_one_letter_code
_entity_poly.pdbx_strand_id
1 'polypeptide(L)'
;MTSSRLWFSLLLAAAFAGRATALWPWPQNFQTSDQRYVLYPNNFQFQYDVSSAAQPGCSVLDEAFQRYRDLLFGSGSWPRPYLTGKRHTLEKNVLVVSVVTPGCNQLPTLESVENYTLTINDDQCLLLSETVWGALRGLETFSQLVWKSAEGTFFINKTEIEDFPRFPHRGLLLDTSRHYLPLSSILDTLDVMAYNKLNVFHWHLVDDPSFPYESFTFPELMRKGSYNPVTHIYTAQDVKEVIEYARLRGIRVLAEFDTPGHTLSWGPGIPGLLTPCYSGSEPSGTFGPVNPSLNNTYEFMSTFFLEVSSVFPDFYLHLGGDEVDFTCWKSNPEIQDFMRKKGFGEDFKQLESFYIQT
;
A
#
# COMPACT_ATOMS: atom_id res chain seq x y z
N MET A 1 -9.42 54.07 -9.35
CA MET A 1 -8.49 53.93 -8.21
C MET A 1 -9.07 53.02 -7.12
N THR A 2 -9.52 51.81 -7.46
CA THR A 2 -10.22 50.92 -6.50
C THR A 2 -9.88 49.43 -6.67
N SER A 3 -8.97 49.05 -7.57
CA SER A 3 -8.56 47.64 -7.74
C SER A 3 -7.25 47.26 -7.03
N SER A 4 -6.42 48.22 -6.61
CA SER A 4 -5.10 47.91 -6.00
C SER A 4 -5.13 47.70 -4.48
N ARG A 5 -6.25 48.02 -3.80
CA ARG A 5 -6.36 47.84 -2.34
C ARG A 5 -6.76 46.42 -1.95
N LEU A 6 -7.54 45.72 -2.77
CA LEU A 6 -7.97 44.33 -2.51
C LEU A 6 -6.83 43.31 -2.63
N TRP A 7 -5.88 43.53 -3.54
CA TRP A 7 -4.70 42.66 -3.70
C TRP A 7 -3.70 42.80 -2.56
N PHE A 8 -3.56 44.01 -2.00
CA PHE A 8 -2.69 44.24 -0.83
C PHE A 8 -3.28 43.60 0.44
N SER A 9 -4.60 43.55 0.58
CA SER A 9 -5.29 42.90 1.71
C SER A 9 -5.22 41.37 1.66
N LEU A 10 -5.26 40.76 0.47
CA LEU A 10 -5.08 39.31 0.28
C LEU A 10 -3.63 38.86 0.50
N LEU A 11 -2.65 39.67 0.10
CA LEU A 11 -1.23 39.41 0.39
C LEU A 11 -0.88 39.61 1.87
N LEU A 12 -1.53 40.55 2.57
CA LEU A 12 -1.42 40.64 4.03
C LEU A 12 -2.13 39.48 4.74
N ALA A 13 -3.28 39.00 4.24
CA ALA A 13 -3.93 37.82 4.80
C ALA A 13 -3.09 36.55 4.61
N ALA A 14 -2.28 36.46 3.54
CA ALA A 14 -1.27 35.40 3.38
C ALA A 14 -0.04 35.60 4.28
N ALA A 15 0.28 36.83 4.67
CA ALA A 15 1.34 37.13 5.65
C ALA A 15 0.89 36.90 7.12
N PHE A 16 -0.42 36.85 7.38
CA PHE A 16 -1.03 36.48 8.66
C PHE A 16 -1.64 35.07 8.66
N ALA A 17 -1.64 34.37 7.52
CA ALA A 17 -1.96 32.95 7.46
C ALA A 17 -0.83 32.21 8.16
N GLY A 18 -1.16 31.60 9.30
CA GLY A 18 -0.23 30.90 10.17
C GLY A 18 0.67 29.93 9.39
N ARG A 19 1.90 29.79 9.90
CA ARG A 19 2.93 28.84 9.47
C ARG A 19 2.31 27.64 8.76
N ALA A 20 2.53 27.53 7.46
CA ALA A 20 2.21 26.30 6.74
C ALA A 20 3.11 25.19 7.29
N THR A 21 2.67 24.51 8.35
CA THR A 21 3.19 23.22 8.78
C THR A 21 2.76 22.23 7.71
N ALA A 22 3.69 21.77 6.89
CA ALA A 22 3.45 20.85 5.77
C ALA A 22 3.20 19.40 6.23
N LEU A 23 2.46 19.25 7.33
CA LEU A 23 2.19 17.95 7.95
C LEU A 23 0.99 17.31 7.25
N TRP A 24 1.21 16.13 6.68
CA TRP A 24 0.19 15.36 5.99
C TRP A 24 0.38 13.85 6.19
N PRO A 25 -0.67 13.11 6.57
CA PRO A 25 -1.95 13.59 7.10
C PRO A 25 -1.80 14.40 8.40
N TRP A 26 -2.79 15.24 8.71
CA TRP A 26 -2.80 16.01 9.96
C TRP A 26 -3.04 15.08 11.17
N PRO A 27 -2.22 15.17 12.24
CA PRO A 27 -2.41 14.36 13.44
C PRO A 27 -3.73 14.64 14.17
N GLN A 28 -4.23 13.68 14.95
CA GLN A 28 -5.42 13.88 15.79
C GLN A 28 -5.24 15.02 16.80
N ASN A 29 -4.15 14.98 17.57
CA ASN A 29 -3.78 16.01 18.53
C ASN A 29 -2.39 16.55 18.18
N PHE A 30 -2.29 17.86 17.96
CA PHE A 30 -1.02 18.53 17.67
C PHE A 30 -0.92 19.84 18.46
N GLN A 31 0.07 19.92 19.34
CA GLN A 31 0.46 21.16 20.01
C GLN A 31 1.88 21.51 19.59
N THR A 32 2.10 22.76 19.19
CA THR A 32 3.41 23.23 18.76
C THR A 32 3.72 24.59 19.35
N SER A 33 5.01 24.92 19.40
CA SER A 33 5.53 26.18 19.92
C SER A 33 6.57 26.77 18.97
N ASP A 34 6.86 28.05 19.19
CA ASP A 34 7.85 28.84 18.45
C ASP A 34 9.28 28.53 18.86
N GLN A 35 9.46 27.79 19.96
CA GLN A 35 10.75 27.33 20.41
C GLN A 35 11.32 26.30 19.42
N ARG A 36 12.56 26.51 19.00
CA ARG A 36 13.24 25.71 17.97
C ARG A 36 14.48 25.04 18.53
N TYR A 37 14.77 23.86 18.01
CA TYR A 37 15.97 23.09 18.28
C TYR A 37 16.75 22.90 16.98
N VAL A 38 18.08 23.04 17.05
CA VAL A 38 18.98 22.79 15.91
C VAL A 38 19.19 21.27 15.76
N LEU A 39 19.19 20.80 14.51
CA LEU A 39 19.58 19.45 14.14
C LEU A 39 20.90 19.48 13.36
N TYR A 40 21.81 18.54 13.64
CA TYR A 40 23.07 18.40 12.93
C TYR A 40 23.04 17.14 12.06
N PRO A 41 22.95 17.27 10.72
CA PRO A 41 22.82 16.13 9.80
C PRO A 41 23.87 15.03 10.00
N ASN A 42 25.12 15.43 10.24
CA ASN A 42 26.25 14.50 10.37
C ASN A 42 26.24 13.73 11.70
N ASN A 43 25.53 14.22 12.72
CA ASN A 43 25.54 13.68 14.08
C ASN A 43 24.15 13.22 14.54
N PHE A 44 23.11 13.43 13.73
CA PHE A 44 21.75 13.02 14.07
C PHE A 44 21.61 11.50 14.00
N GLN A 45 21.04 10.89 15.03
CA GLN A 45 20.82 9.44 15.08
C GLN A 45 19.42 9.10 15.60
N PHE A 46 18.87 8.00 15.08
CA PHE A 46 17.75 7.31 15.69
C PHE A 46 18.31 6.26 16.65
N GLN A 47 17.73 6.14 17.84
CA GLN A 47 18.16 5.13 18.82
C GLN A 47 16.96 4.49 19.50
N TYR A 48 17.10 3.22 19.88
CA TYR A 48 16.11 2.56 20.72
C TYR A 48 16.19 3.09 22.14
N ASP A 49 15.04 3.24 22.78
CA ASP A 49 14.99 3.37 24.24
C ASP A 49 15.43 2.06 24.91
N VAL A 50 16.09 2.15 26.06
CA VAL A 50 16.56 0.96 26.80
C VAL A 50 15.41 0.07 27.31
N SER A 51 14.21 0.64 27.48
CA SER A 51 13.01 -0.06 27.91
C SER A 51 12.09 -0.48 26.76
N SER A 52 12.47 -0.20 25.51
CA SER A 52 11.71 -0.58 24.32
C SER A 52 11.71 -2.09 24.11
N ALA A 53 10.54 -2.64 23.76
CA ALA A 53 10.42 -4.03 23.34
C ALA A 53 11.12 -4.30 21.99
N ALA A 54 11.20 -3.28 21.13
CA ALA A 54 12.04 -3.30 19.93
C ALA A 54 13.46 -2.84 20.25
N GLN A 55 14.46 -3.57 19.76
CA GLN A 55 15.89 -3.36 20.00
C GLN A 55 16.68 -3.63 18.71
N PRO A 56 18.00 -3.35 18.65
CA PRO A 56 18.82 -3.66 17.48
C PRO A 56 18.62 -5.11 17.00
N GLY A 57 18.44 -5.30 15.69
CA GLY A 57 17.95 -6.54 15.08
C GLY A 57 16.47 -6.51 14.71
N CYS A 58 15.78 -5.39 14.97
CA CYS A 58 14.41 -5.15 14.53
C CYS A 58 14.40 -4.79 13.04
N SER A 59 14.16 -5.77 12.17
CA SER A 59 14.21 -5.60 10.70
C SER A 59 13.45 -4.38 10.18
N VAL A 60 12.26 -4.10 10.73
CA VAL A 60 11.44 -2.95 10.31
C VAL A 60 12.06 -1.61 10.73
N LEU A 61 12.50 -1.47 11.98
CA LEU A 61 12.97 -0.18 12.50
C LEU A 61 14.41 0.13 12.13
N ASP A 62 15.29 -0.87 12.08
CA ASP A 62 16.68 -0.68 11.66
C ASP A 62 16.72 -0.12 10.22
N GLU A 63 15.95 -0.71 9.30
CA GLU A 63 15.81 -0.21 7.93
C GLU A 63 15.08 1.13 7.85
N ALA A 64 14.07 1.36 8.69
CA ALA A 64 13.36 2.64 8.74
C ALA A 64 14.27 3.77 9.20
N PHE A 65 15.11 3.56 10.20
CA PHE A 65 16.06 4.56 10.70
C PHE A 65 17.04 4.99 9.62
N GLN A 66 17.58 4.02 8.87
CA GLN A 66 18.47 4.31 7.75
C GLN A 66 17.72 5.09 6.65
N ARG A 67 16.55 4.62 6.23
CA ARG A 67 15.73 5.27 5.20
C ARG A 67 15.34 6.69 5.56
N TYR A 68 14.87 6.94 6.78
CA TYR A 68 14.48 8.29 7.22
C TYR A 68 15.67 9.21 7.44
N ARG A 69 16.83 8.67 7.83
CA ARG A 69 18.08 9.45 7.88
C ARG A 69 18.46 9.94 6.48
N ASP A 70 18.40 9.05 5.49
CA ASP A 70 18.70 9.37 4.10
C ASP A 70 17.64 10.31 3.50
N LEU A 71 16.36 10.16 3.86
CA LEU A 71 15.29 11.07 3.43
C LEU A 71 15.49 12.49 3.98
N LEU A 72 15.89 12.63 5.24
CA LEU A 72 16.08 13.92 5.90
C LEU A 72 17.33 14.66 5.42
N PHE A 73 18.43 13.93 5.23
CA PHE A 73 19.75 14.54 5.06
C PHE A 73 20.47 14.11 3.78
N GLY A 74 19.98 13.11 3.05
CA GLY A 74 20.69 12.54 1.90
C GLY A 74 22.06 11.96 2.24
N SER A 75 22.81 11.59 1.21
CA SER A 75 24.13 10.97 1.29
C SER A 75 25.32 11.94 1.19
N GLY A 76 25.06 13.26 1.23
CA GLY A 76 26.05 14.31 1.04
C GLY A 76 26.73 14.80 2.32
N SER A 77 27.91 15.42 2.19
CA SER A 77 28.59 16.09 3.31
C SER A 77 27.96 17.47 3.56
N TRP A 78 27.43 17.67 4.77
CA TRP A 78 26.83 18.95 5.16
C TRP A 78 27.86 19.89 5.76
N PRO A 79 27.99 21.14 5.26
CA PRO A 79 28.84 22.13 5.89
C PRO A 79 28.32 22.44 7.31
N ARG A 80 29.23 22.71 8.24
CA ARG A 80 28.84 23.08 9.62
C ARG A 80 27.99 24.36 9.56
N PRO A 81 26.85 24.42 10.28
CA PRO A 81 26.02 25.61 10.28
C PRO A 81 26.81 26.82 10.78
N TYR A 82 26.72 27.93 10.05
CA TYR A 82 27.39 29.18 10.39
C TYR A 82 26.60 29.88 11.50
N LEU A 83 26.74 29.40 12.74
CA LEU A 83 26.06 29.99 13.90
C LEU A 83 26.75 31.30 14.29
N THR A 84 26.21 32.43 13.86
CA THR A 84 26.62 33.77 14.30
C THR A 84 26.10 34.04 15.71
N GLY A 85 26.91 33.72 16.72
CA GLY A 85 26.74 34.23 18.09
C GLY A 85 26.71 33.16 19.18
N LYS A 86 27.39 33.46 20.30
CA LYS A 86 27.43 32.68 21.54
C LYS A 86 26.07 32.68 22.27
N ARG A 87 25.04 32.08 21.68
CA ARG A 87 23.85 31.65 22.43
C ARG A 87 23.91 30.14 22.54
N HIS A 88 23.64 29.60 23.73
CA HIS A 88 23.36 28.19 23.92
C HIS A 88 22.23 27.79 22.97
N THR A 89 22.57 27.22 21.82
CA THR A 89 21.60 26.64 20.90
C THR A 89 21.09 25.37 21.55
N LEU A 90 19.78 25.26 21.73
CA LEU A 90 19.17 24.01 22.14
C LEU A 90 19.22 23.07 20.93
N GLU A 91 19.69 21.84 21.13
CA GLU A 91 19.97 20.87 20.05
C GLU A 91 19.24 19.57 20.31
N LYS A 92 18.83 18.86 19.25
CA LYS A 92 18.17 17.56 19.34
C LYS A 92 18.73 16.56 18.34
N ASN A 93 19.96 16.13 18.57
CA ASN A 93 20.66 15.20 17.66
C ASN A 93 20.26 13.73 17.80
N VAL A 94 19.26 13.42 18.61
CA VAL A 94 18.83 12.06 18.85
C VAL A 94 17.31 12.02 18.90
N LEU A 95 16.69 11.17 18.09
CA LEU A 95 15.31 10.73 18.31
C LEU A 95 15.36 9.36 18.97
N VAL A 96 14.81 9.27 20.17
CA VAL A 96 14.65 8.00 20.89
C VAL A 96 13.33 7.38 20.47
N VAL A 97 13.34 6.09 20.12
CA VAL A 97 12.15 5.34 19.70
C VAL A 97 11.88 4.23 20.71
N SER A 98 10.67 4.18 21.24
CA SER A 98 10.22 3.15 22.18
C SER A 98 8.95 2.48 21.68
N VAL A 99 8.96 1.16 21.62
CA VAL A 99 7.80 0.34 21.25
C VAL A 99 7.39 -0.49 22.45
N VAL A 100 6.10 -0.50 22.78
CA VAL A 100 5.56 -1.23 23.94
C VAL A 100 5.50 -2.73 23.70
N THR A 101 4.98 -3.15 22.54
CA THR A 101 4.73 -4.56 22.21
C THR A 101 5.74 -5.11 21.21
N PRO A 102 6.36 -6.29 21.44
CA PRO A 102 7.30 -6.90 20.49
C PRO A 102 6.59 -7.34 19.20
N GLY A 103 7.21 -7.14 18.03
CA GLY A 103 6.55 -7.51 16.77
C GLY A 103 7.32 -7.24 15.46
N CYS A 104 8.63 -6.98 15.51
CA CYS A 104 9.39 -6.49 14.35
C CYS A 104 9.43 -7.41 13.12
N ASN A 105 9.16 -8.71 13.28
CA ASN A 105 9.25 -9.70 12.20
C ASN A 105 7.89 -10.23 11.73
N GLN A 106 6.79 -9.69 12.26
CA GLN A 106 5.44 -10.07 11.85
C GLN A 106 4.96 -9.21 10.68
N LEU A 107 3.92 -9.66 10.00
CA LEU A 107 3.20 -8.87 9.01
C LEU A 107 2.18 -7.96 9.70
N PRO A 108 1.91 -6.76 9.15
CA PRO A 108 0.78 -5.95 9.60
C PRO A 108 -0.55 -6.67 9.31
N THR A 109 -1.54 -6.42 10.15
CA THR A 109 -2.90 -6.99 10.07
C THR A 109 -3.95 -5.88 10.15
N LEU A 110 -5.23 -6.21 9.98
CA LEU A 110 -6.32 -5.25 10.16
C LEU A 110 -6.40 -4.71 11.61
N GLU A 111 -6.02 -5.55 12.58
CA GLU A 111 -6.04 -5.26 14.02
C GLU A 111 -4.75 -4.60 14.52
N SER A 112 -3.76 -4.42 13.64
CA SER A 112 -2.49 -3.79 14.00
C SER A 112 -2.71 -2.37 14.51
N VAL A 113 -2.31 -2.11 15.75
CA VAL A 113 -2.46 -0.81 16.40
C VAL A 113 -1.38 0.15 15.91
N GLU A 114 -1.78 1.22 15.23
CA GLU A 114 -0.88 2.21 14.61
C GLU A 114 -0.79 3.54 15.38
N ASN A 115 -1.12 3.56 16.67
CA ASN A 115 -1.02 4.77 17.48
C ASN A 115 0.45 5.15 17.76
N TYR A 116 0.70 6.44 17.97
CA TYR A 116 1.99 6.91 18.46
C TYR A 116 1.86 8.27 19.16
N THR A 117 2.83 8.57 20.01
CA THR A 117 3.05 9.89 20.59
C THR A 117 4.44 10.39 20.24
N LEU A 118 4.56 11.64 19.82
CA LEU A 118 5.84 12.29 19.51
C LEU A 118 6.01 13.54 20.37
N THR A 119 6.98 13.48 21.28
CA THR A 119 7.26 14.53 22.27
C THR A 119 8.65 15.12 22.01
N ILE A 120 8.70 16.42 21.71
CA ILE A 120 9.92 17.19 21.47
C ILE A 120 9.90 18.41 22.39
N ASN A 121 10.71 18.40 23.44
CA ASN A 121 10.79 19.49 24.42
C ASN A 121 12.24 19.70 24.87
N ASP A 122 12.48 20.42 25.96
CA ASP A 122 13.85 20.75 26.39
C ASP A 122 14.63 19.52 26.85
N ASP A 123 13.96 18.57 27.48
CA ASP A 123 14.58 17.40 28.10
C ASP A 123 14.55 16.15 27.18
N GLN A 124 13.56 16.05 26.29
CA GLN A 124 13.26 14.82 25.55
C GLN A 124 13.04 15.06 24.05
N CYS A 125 13.29 14.01 23.26
CA CYS A 125 12.93 13.86 21.86
C CYS A 125 12.60 12.38 21.67
N LEU A 126 11.33 12.05 21.93
CA LEU A 126 10.84 10.69 22.13
C LEU A 126 9.67 10.41 21.20
N LEU A 127 9.78 9.31 20.48
CA LEU A 127 8.69 8.67 19.76
C LEU A 127 8.32 7.38 20.48
N LEU A 128 7.11 7.34 21.04
CA LEU A 128 6.56 6.16 21.72
C LEU A 128 5.37 5.63 20.91
N SER A 129 5.26 4.31 20.76
CA SER A 129 4.13 3.68 20.08
C SER A 129 3.77 2.33 20.69
N GLU A 130 2.52 1.89 20.53
CA GLU A 130 2.10 0.57 21.00
C GLU A 130 2.82 -0.55 20.24
N THR A 131 2.87 -0.43 18.91
CA THR A 131 3.51 -1.40 18.03
C THR A 131 4.55 -0.74 17.13
N VAL A 132 5.32 -1.57 16.42
CA VAL A 132 6.28 -1.14 15.42
C VAL A 132 5.64 -0.33 14.28
N TRP A 133 4.36 -0.57 13.98
CA TRP A 133 3.64 0.11 12.92
C TRP A 133 3.36 1.58 13.26
N GLY A 134 3.00 1.86 14.52
CA GLY A 134 2.86 3.22 15.03
C GLY A 134 4.18 3.99 14.98
N ALA A 135 5.31 3.34 15.31
CA ALA A 135 6.63 3.94 15.21
C ALA A 135 6.95 4.36 13.75
N LEU A 136 6.63 3.55 12.74
CA LEU A 136 6.78 3.96 11.35
C LEU A 136 5.97 5.22 11.01
N ARG A 137 4.72 5.34 11.52
CA ARG A 137 3.89 6.53 11.29
C ARG A 137 4.47 7.76 11.98
N GLY A 138 5.03 7.60 13.16
CA GLY A 138 5.69 8.68 13.89
C GLY A 138 7.01 9.12 13.28
N LEU A 139 7.78 8.22 12.69
CA LEU A 139 8.98 8.56 11.92
C LEU A 139 8.64 9.41 10.70
N GLU A 140 7.56 9.06 9.99
CA GLU A 140 7.05 9.88 8.88
C GLU A 140 6.69 11.29 9.34
N THR A 141 5.89 11.39 10.40
CA THR A 141 5.51 12.68 10.99
C THR A 141 6.72 13.48 11.45
N PHE A 142 7.69 12.84 12.12
CA PHE A 142 8.94 13.46 12.53
C PHE A 142 9.70 14.03 11.32
N SER A 143 9.76 13.28 10.22
CA SER A 143 10.46 13.71 9.01
C SER A 143 9.88 15.00 8.42
N GLN A 144 8.56 15.16 8.48
CA GLN A 144 7.83 16.32 7.98
C GLN A 144 7.91 17.54 8.93
N LEU A 145 8.22 17.32 10.22
CA LEU A 145 8.45 18.39 11.19
C LEU A 145 9.84 19.03 11.05
N VAL A 146 10.79 18.34 10.43
CA VAL A 146 12.11 18.89 10.16
C VAL A 146 12.03 19.88 9.00
N TRP A 147 12.53 21.09 9.20
CA TRP A 147 12.54 22.14 8.19
C TRP A 147 13.90 22.85 8.13
N LYS A 148 14.17 23.53 7.01
CA LYS A 148 15.40 24.29 6.80
C LYS A 148 15.12 25.79 6.79
N SER A 149 15.95 26.56 7.49
CA SER A 149 15.95 28.02 7.36
C SER A 149 16.53 28.46 6.00
N ALA A 150 16.38 29.75 5.68
CA ALA A 150 16.95 30.31 4.45
C ALA A 150 18.48 30.18 4.40
N GLU A 151 19.14 30.12 5.56
CA GLU A 151 20.58 29.90 5.72
C GLU A 151 20.98 28.41 5.60
N GLY A 152 20.02 27.51 5.37
CA GLY A 152 20.25 26.07 5.23
C GLY A 152 20.44 25.32 6.55
N THR A 153 20.14 25.94 7.70
CA THR A 153 20.20 25.27 9.01
C THR A 153 18.94 24.45 9.25
N PHE A 154 19.09 23.20 9.69
CA PHE A 154 17.98 22.31 10.01
C PHE A 154 17.44 22.61 11.41
N PHE A 155 16.12 22.73 11.52
CA PHE A 155 15.40 23.00 12.74
C PHE A 155 14.22 22.05 12.93
N ILE A 156 13.84 21.87 14.18
CA ILE A 156 12.57 21.28 14.59
C ILE A 156 11.98 22.10 15.74
N ASN A 157 10.66 22.21 15.80
CA ASN A 157 9.97 22.99 16.84
C ASN A 157 9.60 22.12 18.04
N LYS A 158 9.52 22.74 19.23
CA LYS A 158 8.91 22.12 20.41
C LYS A 158 7.48 21.71 20.07
N THR A 159 7.20 20.42 20.24
CA THR A 159 6.00 19.77 19.69
C THR A 159 5.55 18.64 20.61
N GLU A 160 4.24 18.52 20.77
CA GLU A 160 3.58 17.37 21.39
C GLU A 160 2.52 16.86 20.40
N ILE A 161 2.64 15.60 19.98
CA ILE A 161 1.70 14.94 19.09
C ILE A 161 1.23 13.65 19.75
N GLU A 162 -0.08 13.43 19.71
CA GLU A 162 -0.71 12.13 19.93
C GLU A 162 -1.58 11.84 18.71
N ASP A 163 -1.34 10.71 18.07
CA ASP A 163 -1.94 10.42 16.78
C ASP A 163 -2.28 8.94 16.62
N PHE A 164 -3.34 8.71 15.85
CA PHE A 164 -3.85 7.38 15.51
C PHE A 164 -4.78 7.49 14.29
N PRO A 165 -4.85 6.44 13.46
CA PRO A 165 -5.71 6.48 12.29
C PRO A 165 -7.19 6.39 12.70
N ARG A 166 -8.05 7.12 11.98
CA ARG A 166 -9.51 7.00 12.14
C ARG A 166 -10.04 5.65 11.66
N PHE A 167 -9.41 5.07 10.63
CA PHE A 167 -9.83 3.82 10.01
C PHE A 167 -8.62 2.87 9.84
N PRO A 168 -8.77 1.57 10.14
CA PRO A 168 -7.66 0.62 10.07
C PRO A 168 -7.34 0.16 8.64
N HIS A 169 -8.28 0.25 7.70
CA HIS A 169 -8.04 -0.08 6.28
C HIS A 169 -7.93 1.21 5.46
N ARG A 170 -6.74 1.52 4.95
CA ARG A 170 -6.47 2.71 4.12
C ARG A 170 -5.71 2.27 2.87
N GLY A 171 -6.48 1.96 1.83
CA GLY A 171 -5.99 1.26 0.65
C GLY A 171 -5.70 2.14 -0.57
N LEU A 172 -4.79 1.67 -1.42
CA LEU A 172 -4.61 2.11 -2.80
C LEU A 172 -4.70 0.87 -3.70
N LEU A 173 -5.60 0.91 -4.68
CA LEU A 173 -5.71 -0.13 -5.72
C LEU A 173 -4.77 0.20 -6.88
N LEU A 174 -4.01 -0.80 -7.31
CA LEU A 174 -3.19 -0.73 -8.51
C LEU A 174 -3.50 -1.89 -9.45
N ASP A 175 -4.03 -1.56 -10.62
CA ASP A 175 -4.32 -2.49 -11.71
C ASP A 175 -3.05 -2.68 -12.54
N THR A 176 -2.50 -3.89 -12.47
CA THR A 176 -1.31 -4.30 -13.24
C THR A 176 -1.62 -5.23 -14.40
N SER A 177 -2.91 -5.39 -14.71
CA SER A 177 -3.38 -6.23 -15.82
C SER A 177 -3.66 -5.41 -17.07
N ARG A 178 -4.44 -4.33 -16.96
CA ARG A 178 -4.77 -3.47 -18.12
C ARG A 178 -3.52 -2.87 -18.75
N HIS A 179 -2.52 -2.58 -17.91
CA HIS A 179 -1.15 -2.31 -18.33
C HIS A 179 -0.19 -2.92 -17.32
N TYR A 180 0.89 -3.53 -17.80
CA TYR A 180 1.97 -3.99 -16.93
C TYR A 180 2.69 -2.79 -16.30
N LEU A 181 2.98 -2.89 -15.00
CA LEU A 181 3.81 -1.93 -14.29
C LEU A 181 5.13 -2.59 -13.85
N PRO A 182 6.30 -2.01 -14.17
CA PRO A 182 7.57 -2.52 -13.69
C PRO A 182 7.61 -2.61 -12.16
N LEU A 183 8.32 -3.62 -11.63
CA LEU A 183 8.49 -3.81 -10.19
C LEU A 183 8.93 -2.52 -9.47
N SER A 184 9.89 -1.78 -10.04
CA SER A 184 10.36 -0.51 -9.48
C SER A 184 9.23 0.50 -9.26
N SER A 185 8.27 0.61 -10.19
CA SER A 185 7.14 1.52 -10.07
C SER A 185 6.18 1.12 -8.94
N ILE A 186 6.05 -0.19 -8.69
CA ILE A 186 5.27 -0.70 -7.56
C ILE A 186 5.98 -0.36 -6.25
N LEU A 187 7.30 -0.56 -6.17
CA LEU A 187 8.09 -0.22 -4.98
C LEU A 187 8.07 1.30 -4.69
N ASP A 188 8.20 2.13 -5.72
CA ASP A 188 8.07 3.59 -5.60
C ASP A 188 6.66 3.99 -5.11
N THR A 189 5.63 3.29 -5.57
CA THR A 189 4.26 3.50 -5.08
C THR A 189 4.14 3.16 -3.59
N LEU A 190 4.74 2.07 -3.14
CA LEU A 190 4.76 1.68 -1.72
C LEU A 190 5.51 2.69 -0.84
N ASP A 191 6.59 3.30 -1.33
CA ASP A 191 7.25 4.43 -0.65
C ASP A 191 6.28 5.59 -0.43
N VAL A 192 5.60 6.02 -1.50
CA VAL A 192 4.67 7.15 -1.43
C VAL A 192 3.44 6.83 -0.58
N MET A 193 2.96 5.58 -0.60
CA MET A 193 1.91 5.12 0.30
C MET A 193 2.34 5.26 1.77
N ALA A 194 3.58 4.91 2.10
CA ALA A 194 4.12 5.03 3.46
C ALA A 194 4.15 6.50 3.91
N TYR A 195 4.60 7.42 3.03
CA TYR A 195 4.60 8.87 3.31
C TYR A 195 3.18 9.40 3.62
N ASN A 196 2.18 8.86 2.93
CA ASN A 196 0.78 9.23 3.13
C ASN A 196 0.06 8.39 4.20
N LYS A 197 0.79 7.56 4.96
CA LYS A 197 0.26 6.66 6.00
C LYS A 197 -0.83 5.69 5.51
N LEU A 198 -0.84 5.37 4.22
CA LEU A 198 -1.63 4.26 3.67
C LEU A 198 -1.02 2.93 4.10
N ASN A 199 -1.85 1.91 4.29
CA ASN A 199 -1.43 0.63 4.88
C ASN A 199 -1.97 -0.61 4.17
N VAL A 200 -2.70 -0.45 3.06
CA VAL A 200 -3.14 -1.56 2.22
C VAL A 200 -2.79 -1.29 0.77
N PHE A 201 -1.96 -2.14 0.19
CA PHE A 201 -1.73 -2.21 -1.24
C PHE A 201 -2.69 -3.25 -1.81
N HIS A 202 -3.75 -2.78 -2.47
CA HIS A 202 -4.69 -3.64 -3.15
C HIS A 202 -4.15 -3.89 -4.57
N TRP A 203 -3.58 -5.07 -4.77
CA TRP A 203 -2.95 -5.42 -6.02
C TRP A 203 -3.93 -6.19 -6.88
N HIS A 204 -4.45 -5.53 -7.92
CA HIS A 204 -5.27 -6.16 -8.95
C HIS A 204 -4.35 -6.70 -10.04
N LEU A 205 -3.98 -7.99 -9.90
CA LEU A 205 -2.86 -8.58 -10.65
C LEU A 205 -3.21 -8.93 -12.09
N VAL A 206 -4.43 -9.43 -12.32
CA VAL A 206 -4.87 -10.07 -13.57
C VAL A 206 -6.28 -9.60 -13.92
N ASP A 207 -6.59 -9.56 -15.21
CA ASP A 207 -7.89 -9.13 -15.76
C ASP A 207 -7.98 -9.63 -17.22
N ASP A 208 -8.98 -9.19 -17.99
CA ASP A 208 -9.22 -9.56 -19.37
C ASP A 208 -8.00 -9.48 -20.31
N PRO A 209 -7.21 -8.39 -20.34
CA PRO A 209 -6.19 -8.24 -21.37
C PRO A 209 -4.85 -8.90 -21.00
N SER A 210 -4.57 -9.16 -19.72
CA SER A 210 -3.32 -9.85 -19.36
C SER A 210 -3.34 -10.66 -18.06
N PHE A 211 -2.48 -11.67 -18.02
CA PHE A 211 -2.19 -12.51 -16.85
C PHE A 211 -0.67 -12.47 -16.55
N PRO A 212 -0.15 -11.43 -15.88
CA PRO A 212 1.27 -11.29 -15.60
C PRO A 212 1.77 -12.12 -14.40
N TYR A 213 0.89 -12.55 -13.50
CA TYR A 213 1.26 -13.34 -12.32
C TYR A 213 1.80 -14.73 -12.70
N GLU A 214 3.03 -15.07 -12.27
CA GLU A 214 3.62 -16.39 -12.52
C GLU A 214 3.11 -17.42 -11.50
N SER A 215 2.12 -18.21 -11.91
CA SER A 215 1.66 -19.36 -11.11
C SER A 215 2.59 -20.56 -11.25
N PHE A 216 2.99 -21.16 -10.13
CA PHE A 216 3.79 -22.39 -10.15
C PHE A 216 2.95 -23.66 -10.35
N THR A 217 1.67 -23.64 -9.96
CA THR A 217 0.73 -24.75 -10.23
C THR A 217 0.23 -24.74 -11.68
N PHE A 218 0.01 -23.55 -12.25
CA PHE A 218 -0.51 -23.35 -13.60
C PHE A 218 0.36 -22.40 -14.44
N PRO A 219 1.58 -22.81 -14.82
CA PRO A 219 2.53 -21.95 -15.55
C PRO A 219 2.02 -21.49 -16.93
N GLU A 220 1.05 -22.20 -17.51
CA GLU A 220 0.48 -21.85 -18.81
C GLU A 220 -0.42 -20.60 -18.76
N LEU A 221 -0.96 -20.22 -17.59
CA LEU A 221 -1.71 -18.97 -17.42
C LEU A 221 -0.84 -17.77 -17.79
N MET A 222 0.33 -17.65 -17.18
CA MET A 222 1.26 -16.57 -17.47
C MET A 222 1.82 -16.65 -18.89
N ARG A 223 2.26 -17.85 -19.31
CA ARG A 223 2.95 -18.01 -20.61
C ARG A 223 2.08 -17.65 -21.81
N LYS A 224 0.76 -17.81 -21.68
CA LYS A 224 -0.20 -17.56 -22.77
C LYS A 224 -1.12 -16.36 -22.52
N GLY A 225 -1.22 -15.89 -21.28
CA GLY A 225 -2.07 -14.77 -20.88
C GLY A 225 -1.31 -13.45 -20.65
N SER A 226 0.01 -13.46 -20.40
CA SER A 226 0.78 -12.21 -20.26
C SER A 226 0.99 -11.50 -21.59
N TYR A 227 1.20 -10.17 -21.56
CA TYR A 227 1.58 -9.41 -22.75
C TYR A 227 2.90 -9.89 -23.38
N ASN A 228 3.84 -10.32 -22.55
CA ASN A 228 5.09 -10.90 -22.97
C ASN A 228 5.58 -11.89 -21.90
N PRO A 229 5.85 -13.15 -22.24
CA PRO A 229 6.14 -14.23 -21.28
C PRO A 229 7.50 -14.12 -20.59
N VAL A 230 8.25 -13.03 -20.83
CA VAL A 230 9.57 -12.78 -20.23
C VAL A 230 9.66 -11.39 -19.60
N THR A 231 9.13 -10.36 -20.27
CA THR A 231 9.35 -8.96 -19.84
C THR A 231 8.17 -8.34 -19.09
N HIS A 232 6.97 -8.93 -19.17
CA HIS A 232 5.74 -8.41 -18.58
C HIS A 232 5.12 -9.45 -17.65
N ILE A 233 5.93 -9.91 -16.69
CA ILE A 233 5.56 -10.96 -15.74
C ILE A 233 5.97 -10.52 -14.33
N TYR A 234 5.27 -11.03 -13.33
CA TYR A 234 5.68 -10.97 -11.93
C TYR A 234 6.05 -12.38 -11.48
N THR A 235 7.36 -12.62 -11.33
CA THR A 235 7.90 -13.89 -10.86
C THR A 235 7.59 -14.08 -9.37
N ALA A 236 7.73 -15.31 -8.87
CA ALA A 236 7.62 -15.59 -7.43
C ALA A 236 8.59 -14.73 -6.58
N GLN A 237 9.74 -14.37 -7.13
CA GLN A 237 10.71 -13.50 -6.46
C GLN A 237 10.23 -12.04 -6.41
N ASP A 238 9.66 -11.53 -7.50
CA ASP A 238 9.10 -10.17 -7.55
C ASP A 238 7.96 -10.01 -6.55
N VAL A 239 7.04 -10.98 -6.49
CA VAL A 239 5.92 -10.98 -5.55
C VAL A 239 6.42 -11.00 -4.11
N LYS A 240 7.40 -11.85 -3.79
CA LYS A 240 8.02 -11.91 -2.45
C LYS A 240 8.69 -10.59 -2.07
N GLU A 241 9.38 -9.95 -3.03
CA GLU A 241 10.02 -8.66 -2.83
C GLU A 241 8.99 -7.56 -2.53
N VAL A 242 7.89 -7.49 -3.28
CA VAL A 242 6.80 -6.53 -3.01
C VAL A 242 6.22 -6.74 -1.62
N ILE A 243 5.96 -7.99 -1.21
CA ILE A 243 5.40 -8.30 0.12
C ILE A 243 6.35 -7.86 1.23
N GLU A 244 7.64 -8.18 1.14
CA GLU A 244 8.60 -7.78 2.17
C GLU A 244 8.84 -6.25 2.18
N TYR A 245 8.92 -5.64 1.00
CA TYR A 245 9.11 -4.20 0.87
C TYR A 245 7.93 -3.40 1.45
N ALA A 246 6.70 -3.89 1.24
CA ALA A 246 5.48 -3.38 1.85
C ALA A 246 5.49 -3.60 3.37
N ARG A 247 5.87 -4.79 3.85
CA ARG A 247 5.96 -5.10 5.28
C ARG A 247 6.90 -4.14 6.02
N LEU A 248 8.08 -3.86 5.47
CA LEU A 248 9.05 -2.91 6.04
C LEU A 248 8.52 -1.47 6.14
N ARG A 249 7.36 -1.19 5.52
CA ARG A 249 6.63 0.09 5.55
C ARG A 249 5.29 0.01 6.27
N GLY A 250 4.98 -1.14 6.89
CA GLY A 250 3.69 -1.38 7.53
C GLY A 250 2.53 -1.35 6.54
N ILE A 251 2.74 -1.87 5.32
CA ILE A 251 1.73 -1.98 4.27
C ILE A 251 1.41 -3.46 4.08
N ARG A 252 0.13 -3.80 4.11
CA ARG A 252 -0.42 -5.11 3.77
C ARG A 252 -0.51 -5.25 2.25
N VAL A 253 -0.20 -6.42 1.72
CA VAL A 253 -0.42 -6.73 0.30
C VAL A 253 -1.66 -7.61 0.20
N LEU A 254 -2.73 -7.02 -0.33
CA LEU A 254 -4.02 -7.67 -0.55
C LEU A 254 -4.15 -7.96 -2.04
N ALA A 255 -3.99 -9.24 -2.40
CA ALA A 255 -4.05 -9.67 -3.79
C ALA A 255 -5.49 -9.88 -4.25
N GLU A 256 -5.74 -9.51 -5.50
CA GLU A 256 -7.00 -9.73 -6.19
C GLU A 256 -6.80 -10.60 -7.43
N PHE A 257 -7.66 -11.62 -7.53
CA PHE A 257 -7.83 -12.46 -8.71
C PHE A 257 -9.31 -12.48 -9.04
N ASP A 258 -9.74 -11.55 -9.89
CA ASP A 258 -11.16 -11.30 -10.16
C ASP A 258 -11.81 -12.47 -10.91
N THR A 259 -12.94 -12.93 -10.39
CA THR A 259 -13.76 -13.97 -11.01
C THR A 259 -15.24 -13.80 -10.66
N PRO A 260 -16.20 -14.23 -11.51
CA PRO A 260 -16.00 -14.92 -12.78
C PRO A 260 -15.87 -13.99 -13.99
N GLY A 261 -16.14 -12.69 -13.84
CA GLY A 261 -15.85 -11.65 -14.84
C GLY A 261 -14.35 -11.48 -15.06
N HIS A 262 -13.95 -10.54 -15.92
CA HIS A 262 -12.55 -10.09 -15.99
C HIS A 262 -11.49 -11.19 -16.18
N THR A 263 -11.81 -12.25 -16.92
CA THR A 263 -11.01 -13.49 -16.97
C THR A 263 -10.57 -13.91 -18.37
N LEU A 264 -10.72 -13.06 -19.40
CA LEU A 264 -10.36 -13.42 -20.78
C LEU A 264 -8.91 -13.91 -20.94
N SER A 265 -7.96 -13.33 -20.19
CA SER A 265 -6.54 -13.71 -20.22
C SER A 265 -6.25 -15.11 -19.64
N TRP A 266 -7.17 -15.67 -18.85
CA TRP A 266 -7.02 -16.97 -18.20
C TRP A 266 -7.27 -18.13 -19.19
N GLY A 267 -8.15 -17.92 -20.16
CA GLY A 267 -8.64 -18.94 -21.09
C GLY A 267 -7.55 -19.66 -21.90
N PRO A 268 -6.58 -18.95 -22.52
CA PRO A 268 -5.51 -19.59 -23.28
C PRO A 268 -4.64 -20.54 -22.45
N GLY A 269 -4.45 -20.25 -21.16
CA GLY A 269 -3.68 -21.07 -20.22
C GLY A 269 -4.42 -22.31 -19.75
N ILE A 270 -5.75 -22.21 -19.60
CA ILE A 270 -6.63 -23.26 -19.07
C ILE A 270 -7.81 -23.49 -20.03
N PRO A 271 -7.63 -24.31 -21.07
CA PRO A 271 -8.68 -24.59 -22.05
C PRO A 271 -9.94 -25.15 -21.38
N GLY A 272 -11.10 -24.62 -21.76
CA GLY A 272 -12.40 -25.02 -21.20
C GLY A 272 -12.80 -24.30 -19.91
N LEU A 273 -11.97 -23.38 -19.39
CA LEU A 273 -12.31 -22.56 -18.23
C LEU A 273 -13.39 -21.51 -18.55
N LEU A 274 -13.24 -20.81 -19.68
CA LEU A 274 -14.15 -19.73 -20.07
C LEU A 274 -15.34 -20.27 -20.86
N THR A 275 -16.46 -19.55 -20.78
CA THR A 275 -17.68 -19.90 -21.52
C THR A 275 -17.51 -19.57 -23.00
N PRO A 276 -17.65 -20.54 -23.93
CA PRO A 276 -17.78 -20.24 -25.35
C PRO A 276 -19.14 -19.57 -25.61
N CYS A 277 -19.15 -18.41 -26.26
CA CYS A 277 -20.38 -17.74 -26.61
C CYS A 277 -20.97 -18.33 -27.91
N TYR A 278 -22.28 -18.20 -28.08
CA TYR A 278 -23.02 -18.73 -29.22
C TYR A 278 -23.79 -17.61 -29.94
N SER A 279 -23.86 -17.71 -31.27
CA SER A 279 -24.72 -16.88 -32.10
C SER A 279 -25.70 -17.79 -32.83
N GLY A 280 -26.87 -18.01 -32.21
CA GLY A 280 -27.81 -19.04 -32.68
C GLY A 280 -27.36 -20.43 -32.25
N SER A 281 -27.22 -21.37 -33.18
CA SER A 281 -26.77 -22.74 -32.90
C SER A 281 -25.25 -22.91 -32.90
N GLU A 282 -24.51 -21.95 -33.46
CA GLU A 282 -23.08 -22.08 -33.67
C GLU A 282 -22.26 -21.24 -32.67
N PRO A 283 -21.06 -21.72 -32.26
CA PRO A 283 -20.13 -20.92 -31.48
C PRO A 283 -19.74 -19.63 -32.23
N SER A 284 -19.73 -18.49 -31.54
CA SER A 284 -19.38 -17.18 -32.12
C SER A 284 -17.88 -17.00 -32.34
N GLY A 285 -17.05 -17.86 -31.73
CA GLY A 285 -15.60 -17.71 -31.67
C GLY A 285 -15.11 -16.76 -30.57
N THR A 286 -16.01 -16.20 -29.76
CA THR A 286 -15.68 -15.37 -28.60
C THR A 286 -15.92 -16.13 -27.30
N PHE A 287 -15.28 -15.67 -26.24
CA PHE A 287 -15.44 -16.19 -24.88
C PHE A 287 -16.03 -15.12 -23.97
N GLY A 288 -16.73 -15.55 -22.94
CA GLY A 288 -17.25 -14.69 -21.88
C GLY A 288 -16.69 -15.09 -20.51
N PRO A 289 -17.43 -14.85 -19.43
CA PRO A 289 -17.00 -15.17 -18.07
C PRO A 289 -16.63 -16.66 -17.90
N VAL A 290 -15.91 -16.96 -16.81
CA VAL A 290 -15.65 -18.32 -16.34
C VAL A 290 -16.93 -19.16 -16.42
N ASN A 291 -16.82 -20.42 -16.87
CA ASN A 291 -17.96 -21.31 -17.01
C ASN A 291 -18.27 -22.00 -15.65
N PRO A 292 -19.36 -21.63 -14.97
CA PRO A 292 -19.68 -22.16 -13.64
C PRO A 292 -20.43 -23.50 -13.71
N SER A 293 -20.72 -24.03 -14.90
CA SER A 293 -21.46 -25.29 -15.06
C SER A 293 -20.55 -26.54 -15.00
N LEU A 294 -19.23 -26.36 -14.99
CA LEU A 294 -18.25 -27.44 -15.09
C LEU A 294 -17.52 -27.67 -13.76
N ASN A 295 -17.42 -28.93 -13.32
CA ASN A 295 -16.65 -29.28 -12.11
C ASN A 295 -15.16 -28.94 -12.23
N ASN A 296 -14.59 -29.06 -13.43
CA ASN A 296 -13.19 -28.73 -13.70
C ASN A 296 -12.86 -27.26 -13.37
N THR A 297 -13.84 -26.36 -13.48
CA THR A 297 -13.70 -24.95 -13.06
C THR A 297 -13.38 -24.86 -11.57
N TYR A 298 -14.12 -25.58 -10.73
CA TYR A 298 -13.95 -25.55 -9.29
C TYR A 298 -12.70 -26.31 -8.83
N GLU A 299 -12.31 -27.38 -9.52
CA GLU A 299 -11.04 -28.07 -9.27
C GLU A 299 -9.84 -27.17 -9.59
N PHE A 300 -9.91 -26.41 -10.69
CA PHE A 300 -8.93 -25.39 -11.03
C PHE A 300 -8.89 -24.29 -9.97
N MET A 301 -10.03 -23.65 -9.66
CA MET A 301 -10.10 -22.55 -8.68
C MET A 301 -9.60 -22.99 -7.31
N SER A 302 -9.98 -24.18 -6.85
CA SER A 302 -9.52 -24.74 -5.57
C SER A 302 -8.00 -24.90 -5.54
N THR A 303 -7.40 -25.40 -6.61
CA THR A 303 -5.94 -25.58 -6.69
C THR A 303 -5.21 -24.24 -6.80
N PHE A 304 -5.76 -23.31 -7.60
CA PHE A 304 -5.17 -22.00 -7.83
C PHE A 304 -5.18 -21.14 -6.55
N PHE A 305 -6.32 -21.05 -5.85
CA PHE A 305 -6.41 -20.28 -4.61
C PHE A 305 -5.65 -20.93 -3.44
N LEU A 306 -5.40 -22.25 -3.48
CA LEU A 306 -4.48 -22.90 -2.53
C LEU A 306 -3.03 -22.40 -2.72
N GLU A 307 -2.60 -22.19 -3.96
CA GLU A 307 -1.34 -21.52 -4.24
C GLU A 307 -1.37 -20.05 -3.78
N VAL A 308 -2.39 -19.28 -4.18
CA VAL A 308 -2.49 -17.85 -3.84
C VAL A 308 -2.41 -17.64 -2.32
N SER A 309 -3.15 -18.42 -1.54
CA SER A 309 -3.12 -18.36 -0.07
C SER A 309 -1.78 -18.77 0.55
N SER A 310 -0.96 -19.53 -0.18
CA SER A 310 0.41 -19.88 0.25
C SER A 310 1.43 -18.79 -0.11
N VAL A 311 1.19 -18.04 -1.19
CA VAL A 311 2.07 -16.98 -1.70
C VAL A 311 1.82 -15.65 -1.00
N PHE A 312 0.55 -15.27 -0.84
CA PHE A 312 0.13 -14.01 -0.24
C PHE A 312 -0.28 -14.23 1.22
N PRO A 313 0.51 -13.76 2.18
CA PRO A 313 0.33 -14.09 3.58
C PRO A 313 -0.68 -13.18 4.32
N ASP A 314 -1.30 -12.21 3.63
CA ASP A 314 -2.37 -11.42 4.23
C ASP A 314 -3.59 -12.33 4.50
N PHE A 315 -4.27 -12.10 5.62
CA PHE A 315 -5.43 -12.90 5.99
C PHE A 315 -6.59 -12.76 4.99
N TYR A 316 -6.66 -11.63 4.28
CA TYR A 316 -7.71 -11.35 3.30
C TYR A 316 -7.17 -11.48 1.88
N LEU A 317 -8.01 -12.03 1.00
CA LEU A 317 -7.85 -11.99 -0.45
C LEU A 317 -9.08 -11.30 -1.04
N HIS A 318 -8.91 -10.52 -2.10
CA HIS A 318 -10.04 -10.03 -2.88
C HIS A 318 -10.38 -11.08 -3.94
N LEU A 319 -11.65 -11.47 -4.02
CA LEU A 319 -12.12 -12.43 -5.02
C LEU A 319 -12.71 -11.74 -6.26
N GLY A 320 -12.75 -10.40 -6.26
CA GLY A 320 -13.40 -9.61 -7.29
C GLY A 320 -14.91 -9.81 -7.29
N GLY A 321 -15.46 -10.19 -8.43
CA GLY A 321 -16.87 -10.49 -8.62
C GLY A 321 -17.68 -9.28 -9.07
N ASP A 322 -17.05 -8.35 -9.79
CA ASP A 322 -17.72 -7.20 -10.39
C ASP A 322 -18.14 -7.45 -11.85
N GLU A 323 -19.08 -6.60 -12.30
CA GLU A 323 -19.45 -6.37 -13.70
C GLU A 323 -19.69 -7.61 -14.60
N VAL A 324 -20.17 -8.74 -14.06
CA VAL A 324 -20.40 -9.96 -14.85
C VAL A 324 -21.51 -9.77 -15.89
N ASP A 325 -21.14 -9.82 -17.17
CA ASP A 325 -22.10 -9.83 -18.29
C ASP A 325 -22.60 -11.26 -18.58
N PHE A 326 -23.89 -11.47 -18.35
CA PHE A 326 -24.56 -12.76 -18.57
C PHE A 326 -24.87 -13.08 -20.02
N THR A 327 -24.61 -12.19 -20.99
CA THR A 327 -24.96 -12.39 -22.40
C THR A 327 -24.35 -13.67 -22.97
N CYS A 328 -23.07 -13.93 -22.68
CA CYS A 328 -22.40 -15.13 -23.14
C CYS A 328 -22.96 -16.40 -22.47
N TRP A 329 -23.17 -16.37 -21.15
CA TRP A 329 -23.82 -17.47 -20.43
C TRP A 329 -25.22 -17.78 -20.97
N LYS A 330 -26.01 -16.75 -21.24
CA LYS A 330 -27.35 -16.88 -21.80
C LYS A 330 -27.35 -17.51 -23.18
N SER A 331 -26.34 -17.20 -23.99
CA SER A 331 -26.20 -17.77 -25.33
C SER A 331 -25.83 -19.25 -25.32
N ASN A 332 -25.12 -19.73 -24.29
CA ASN A 332 -24.52 -21.05 -24.27
C ASN A 332 -25.54 -22.16 -23.94
N PRO A 333 -25.77 -23.14 -24.85
CA PRO A 333 -26.76 -24.20 -24.63
C PRO A 333 -26.46 -25.14 -23.45
N GLU A 334 -25.18 -25.37 -23.13
CA GLU A 334 -24.77 -26.23 -22.01
C GLU A 334 -25.08 -25.56 -20.67
N ILE A 335 -24.81 -24.25 -20.55
CA ILE A 335 -25.17 -23.46 -19.37
C ILE A 335 -26.69 -23.40 -19.23
N GLN A 336 -27.43 -23.18 -20.31
CA GLN A 336 -28.89 -23.23 -20.30
C GLN A 336 -29.43 -24.59 -19.79
N ASP A 337 -28.78 -25.70 -20.13
CA ASP A 337 -29.13 -27.02 -19.60
C ASP A 337 -28.83 -27.17 -18.12
N PHE A 338 -27.69 -26.65 -17.69
CA PHE A 338 -27.33 -26.58 -16.27
C PHE A 338 -28.32 -25.76 -15.45
N MET A 339 -28.73 -24.58 -15.95
CA MET A 339 -29.75 -23.72 -15.34
C MET A 339 -31.06 -24.46 -15.12
N ARG A 340 -31.51 -25.24 -16.11
CA ARG A 340 -32.71 -26.10 -15.98
C ARG A 340 -32.54 -27.19 -14.93
N LYS A 341 -31.39 -27.87 -14.91
CA LYS A 341 -31.08 -28.93 -13.93
C LYS A 341 -31.03 -28.42 -12.49
N LYS A 342 -30.50 -27.21 -12.28
CA LYS A 342 -30.40 -26.57 -10.96
C LYS A 342 -31.68 -25.85 -10.53
N GLY A 343 -32.61 -25.62 -11.47
CA GLY A 343 -33.86 -24.91 -11.19
C GLY A 343 -33.71 -23.39 -11.10
N PHE A 344 -32.66 -22.82 -11.69
CA PHE A 344 -32.41 -21.37 -11.70
C PHE A 344 -33.26 -20.61 -12.74
N GLY A 345 -33.89 -21.33 -13.67
CA GLY A 345 -34.71 -20.71 -14.72
C GLY A 345 -33.86 -19.80 -15.63
N GLU A 346 -34.28 -18.54 -15.78
CA GLU A 346 -33.58 -17.53 -16.58
C GLU A 346 -32.82 -16.51 -15.71
N ASP A 347 -32.70 -16.75 -14.40
CA ASP A 347 -32.06 -15.84 -13.44
C ASP A 347 -30.56 -16.11 -13.29
N PHE A 348 -29.76 -15.54 -14.20
CA PHE A 348 -28.31 -15.71 -14.23
C PHE A 348 -27.58 -15.16 -12.99
N LYS A 349 -28.22 -14.31 -12.18
CA LYS A 349 -27.66 -13.87 -10.89
C LYS A 349 -27.58 -15.02 -9.88
N GLN A 350 -28.49 -16.00 -9.97
CA GLN A 350 -28.39 -17.21 -9.15
C GLN A 350 -27.25 -18.12 -9.61
N LEU A 351 -26.94 -18.14 -10.91
CA LEU A 351 -25.80 -18.87 -11.44
C LEU A 351 -24.48 -18.26 -10.97
N GLU A 352 -24.37 -16.93 -11.04
CA GLU A 352 -23.25 -16.18 -10.47
C GLU A 352 -23.12 -16.43 -8.96
N SER A 353 -24.22 -16.33 -8.21
CA SER A 353 -24.22 -16.63 -6.78
C SER A 353 -23.77 -18.06 -6.48
N PHE A 354 -24.20 -19.02 -7.30
CA PHE A 354 -23.75 -20.41 -7.19
C PHE A 354 -22.24 -20.54 -7.41
N TYR A 355 -21.68 -19.80 -8.37
CA TYR A 355 -20.24 -19.74 -8.58
C TYR A 355 -19.49 -19.18 -7.37
N ILE A 356 -19.89 -18.02 -6.85
CA ILE A 356 -19.20 -17.36 -5.73
C ILE A 356 -19.28 -18.16 -4.42
N GLN A 357 -20.33 -18.97 -4.23
CA GLN A 357 -20.55 -19.75 -3.01
C GLN A 357 -19.89 -21.13 -3.00
N THR A 358 -19.56 -21.68 -4.17
CA THR A 358 -19.05 -23.05 -4.34
C THR A 358 -17.53 -23.05 -4.36
#